data_AF-A0A7X8YSD2-F1
#
_entry.id   AF-A0A7X8YSD2-F1
#
_cell.length_a   1.000
_cell.length_b   1.000
_cell.length_c   1.000
_cell.angle_alpha   90.00
_cell.angle_beta   90.00
_cell.angle_gamma   90.00
#
_symmetry.space_group_name_H-M   'P 1'
#
loop_
_entity.id
_entity.type
_entity.pdbx_description
1 polymer ?
#
loop_
_entity_poly.entity_id
_entity_poly.type
_entity_poly.pdbx_seq_one_letter_code
_entity_poly.pdbx_strand_id
1 'polypeptide(L)'
;MSYELFEQGPAAYVPVILVSLVVTLVAYGAFPLIFARTRKKAITKRKYNVLCYCFNALVMILFIAINGEPSSGAPYLLWTWVFSASGLKTLKSRGVLEGFQVFDYTKTSTSQTSQVMGSDISLEANDKTETPPVQEEKPPIRFCRKCGCELIAGSEFCSKCGVPIVKE
;
A
#
# COMPACT_ATOMS: atom_id res chain seq x y z
N MET A 1 2.00 31.55 -17.12
CA MET A 1 2.98 32.43 -16.45
C MET A 1 3.67 33.23 -17.54
N SER A 2 3.41 34.53 -17.62
CA SER A 2 3.91 35.37 -18.71
C SER A 2 5.40 35.65 -18.48
N TYR A 3 6.22 35.52 -19.53
CA TYR A 3 7.68 35.71 -19.46
C TYR A 3 8.09 37.09 -18.94
N GLU A 4 7.20 38.08 -19.04
CA GLU A 4 7.42 39.46 -18.58
C GLU A 4 7.68 39.59 -17.06
N LEU A 5 7.14 38.67 -16.25
CA LEU A 5 7.40 38.64 -14.80
C LEU A 5 8.85 38.24 -14.46
N PHE A 6 9.53 37.51 -15.35
CA PHE A 6 10.94 37.16 -15.16
C PHE A 6 11.88 38.32 -15.49
N GLU A 7 11.49 39.20 -16.41
CA GLU A 7 12.29 40.38 -16.81
C GLU A 7 12.30 41.48 -15.74
N GLN A 8 11.25 41.57 -14.92
CA GLN A 8 11.14 42.51 -13.81
C GLN A 8 12.06 42.18 -12.60
N GLY A 9 12.79 41.06 -12.67
CA GLY A 9 13.76 40.64 -11.65
C GLY A 9 13.15 39.83 -10.50
N PRO A 10 14.00 39.25 -9.62
CA PRO A 10 13.60 38.30 -8.58
C PRO A 10 12.59 38.85 -7.57
N ALA A 11 12.57 40.16 -7.33
CA ALA A 11 11.62 40.77 -6.41
C ALA A 11 10.15 40.66 -6.87
N ALA A 12 9.90 40.52 -8.18
CA ALA A 12 8.55 40.47 -8.74
C ALA A 12 8.00 39.04 -8.84
N TYR A 13 8.76 38.09 -9.39
CA TYR A 13 8.25 36.73 -9.59
C TYR A 13 8.32 35.83 -8.35
N VAL A 14 9.28 36.05 -7.44
CA VAL A 14 9.42 35.25 -6.21
C VAL A 14 8.14 35.28 -5.35
N PRO A 15 7.55 36.43 -5.01
CA PRO A 15 6.32 36.44 -4.23
C PRO A 15 5.16 35.77 -4.97
N VAL A 16 5.07 35.91 -6.30
CA VAL A 16 4.03 35.26 -7.11
C VAL A 16 4.15 33.74 -7.04
N ILE A 17 5.36 33.20 -7.21
CA ILE A 17 5.61 31.74 -7.09
C ILE A 17 5.29 31.26 -5.69
N LEU A 18 5.70 32.01 -4.64
CA LEU A 18 5.41 31.65 -3.26
C LEU A 18 3.91 31.59 -2.98
N VAL A 19 3.15 32.59 -3.45
CA VAL A 19 1.69 32.61 -3.31
C VAL A 19 1.06 31.43 -4.05
N SER A 20 1.46 31.18 -5.31
CA SER A 20 0.96 30.03 -6.07
C SER A 20 1.28 28.70 -5.40
N LEU A 21 2.47 28.57 -4.81
CA LEU A 21 2.88 27.37 -4.08
C LEU A 21 2.06 27.19 -2.81
N VAL A 22 1.84 28.24 -2.03
CA VAL A 22 0.99 28.19 -0.83
C VAL A 22 -0.45 27.79 -1.19
N VAL A 23 -1.04 28.42 -2.22
CA VAL A 23 -2.40 28.07 -2.69
C VAL A 23 -2.47 26.60 -3.10
N THR A 24 -1.46 26.11 -3.81
CA THR A 24 -1.33 24.71 -4.22
C THR A 24 -1.26 23.78 -2.99
N LEU A 25 -0.39 24.08 -2.02
CA LEU A 25 -0.27 23.27 -0.81
C LEU A 25 -1.55 23.25 0.02
N VAL A 26 -2.27 24.38 0.10
CA VAL A 26 -3.54 24.47 0.83
C VAL A 26 -4.63 23.69 0.09
N ALA A 27 -4.78 23.88 -1.22
CA ALA A 27 -5.82 23.23 -2.01
C ALA A 27 -5.68 21.69 -1.98
N TYR A 28 -4.47 21.16 -2.17
CA TYR A 28 -4.25 19.71 -2.27
C TYR A 28 -3.88 19.04 -0.95
N GLY A 29 -3.34 19.80 0.01
CA GLY A 29 -2.82 19.26 1.28
C GLY A 29 -3.73 19.46 2.48
N ALA A 30 -4.61 20.47 2.48
CA ALA A 30 -5.49 20.71 3.62
C ALA A 30 -6.47 19.55 3.82
N PHE A 31 -7.08 19.03 2.76
CA PHE A 31 -8.07 17.97 2.88
C PHE A 31 -7.51 16.65 3.48
N PRO A 32 -6.44 16.02 2.95
CA PRO A 32 -5.90 14.79 3.53
C PRO A 32 -5.52 14.94 5.00
N LEU A 33 -4.91 16.08 5.36
CA LEU A 33 -4.43 16.34 6.72
C LEU A 33 -5.58 16.66 7.69
N ILE A 34 -6.54 17.50 7.29
CA ILE A 34 -7.72 17.82 8.10
C ILE A 34 -8.56 16.56 8.29
N PHE A 35 -8.80 15.79 7.21
CA PHE A 35 -9.54 14.55 7.28
C PHE A 35 -8.89 13.53 8.24
N ALA A 36 -7.56 13.38 8.17
CA ALA A 36 -6.81 12.54 9.10
C ALA A 36 -6.90 13.03 10.57
N ARG A 37 -6.99 14.34 10.80
CA ARG A 37 -7.11 14.94 12.15
C ARG A 37 -8.53 14.89 12.72
N THR A 38 -9.56 15.06 11.90
CA THR A 38 -10.96 15.11 12.38
C THR A 38 -11.58 13.73 12.57
N ARG A 39 -11.09 12.71 11.87
CA ARG A 39 -11.61 11.34 11.97
C ARG A 39 -11.35 10.72 13.35
N LYS A 40 -12.43 10.21 13.94
CA LYS A 40 -12.44 9.45 15.21
C LYS A 40 -12.60 7.94 15.01
N LYS A 41 -13.15 7.51 13.87
CA LYS A 41 -13.40 6.10 13.55
C LYS A 41 -12.27 5.52 12.72
N ALA A 42 -11.96 4.24 12.99
CA ALA A 42 -10.92 3.51 12.28
C ALA A 42 -11.18 3.50 10.76
N ILE A 43 -10.11 3.55 9.96
CA ILE A 43 -10.17 3.52 8.49
C ILE A 43 -9.05 2.66 7.91
N THR A 44 -9.33 1.91 6.84
CA THR A 44 -8.29 1.19 6.10
C THR A 44 -7.44 2.13 5.25
N LYS A 45 -6.15 1.78 5.08
CA LYS A 45 -5.22 2.49 4.18
C LYS A 45 -5.78 2.68 2.77
N ARG A 46 -6.41 1.63 2.21
CA ARG A 46 -6.98 1.67 0.85
C ARG A 46 -8.13 2.67 0.76
N LYS A 47 -9.09 2.64 1.70
CA LYS A 47 -10.21 3.58 1.71
C LYS A 47 -9.74 5.02 1.87
N TYR A 48 -8.80 5.26 2.77
CA TYR A 48 -8.22 6.59 2.98
C TYR A 48 -7.53 7.14 1.72
N ASN A 49 -6.68 6.35 1.08
CA ASN A 49 -6.01 6.77 -0.16
C ASN A 49 -7.01 7.05 -1.27
N VAL A 50 -7.98 6.14 -1.50
CA VAL A 50 -9.03 6.36 -2.50
C VAL A 50 -9.78 7.67 -2.25
N LEU A 51 -10.16 7.94 -1.00
CA LEU A 51 -10.84 9.18 -0.64
C LEU A 51 -9.99 10.43 -0.95
N CYS A 52 -8.69 10.39 -0.65
CA CYS A 52 -7.77 11.51 -0.93
C CYS A 52 -7.61 11.75 -2.44
N TYR A 53 -7.41 10.68 -3.22
CA TYR A 53 -7.32 10.79 -4.69
C TYR A 53 -8.65 11.25 -5.31
N CYS A 54 -9.79 10.75 -4.85
CA CYS A 54 -11.09 11.19 -5.33
C CYS A 54 -11.32 12.67 -5.03
N PHE A 55 -11.07 13.13 -3.82
CA PHE A 55 -11.24 14.55 -3.48
C PHE A 55 -10.30 15.44 -4.31
N ASN A 56 -9.03 15.10 -4.42
CA ASN A 56 -8.09 15.88 -5.24
C ASN A 56 -8.41 15.84 -6.74
N ALA A 57 -8.96 14.75 -7.25
CA ALA A 57 -9.46 14.69 -8.63
C ALA A 57 -10.67 15.62 -8.83
N LEU A 58 -11.57 15.72 -7.85
CA LEU A 58 -12.67 16.69 -7.88
C LEU A 58 -12.16 18.14 -7.85
N VAL A 59 -11.17 18.44 -7.01
CA VAL A 59 -10.51 19.76 -6.98
C VAL A 59 -9.85 20.07 -8.32
N MET A 60 -9.17 19.10 -8.93
CA MET A 60 -8.57 19.25 -10.26
C MET A 60 -9.63 19.55 -11.33
N ILE A 61 -10.73 18.78 -11.37
CA ILE A 61 -11.83 19.00 -12.31
C ILE A 61 -12.43 20.41 -12.12
N LEU A 62 -12.60 20.84 -10.87
CA LEU A 62 -13.09 22.17 -10.55
C LEU A 62 -12.13 23.27 -11.04
N PHE A 63 -10.81 23.11 -10.82
CA PHE A 63 -9.81 24.05 -11.33
C PHE A 63 -9.82 24.12 -12.86
N ILE A 64 -9.96 22.99 -13.55
CA ILE A 64 -10.07 22.96 -15.02
C ILE A 64 -11.36 23.66 -15.46
N ALA A 65 -12.48 23.43 -14.78
CA ALA A 65 -13.75 24.07 -15.12
C ALA A 65 -13.73 25.60 -14.95
N ILE A 66 -13.01 26.11 -13.95
CA ILE A 66 -12.89 27.56 -13.70
C ILE A 66 -11.90 28.21 -14.66
N ASN A 67 -10.75 27.57 -14.92
CA ASN A 67 -9.68 28.18 -15.71
C ASN A 67 -9.78 27.87 -17.22
N GLY A 68 -10.59 26.88 -17.61
CA GLY A 68 -10.77 26.48 -19.02
C GLY A 68 -9.58 25.74 -19.64
N GLU A 69 -8.42 25.72 -18.99
CA GLU A 69 -7.20 25.08 -19.49
C GLU A 69 -6.92 23.73 -18.81
N PRO A 70 -6.63 22.67 -19.58
CA PRO A 70 -6.17 21.41 -19.02
C PRO A 70 -4.78 21.59 -18.44
N SER A 71 -4.70 21.75 -17.11
CA SER A 71 -3.43 21.72 -16.39
C SER A 71 -2.81 20.32 -16.44
N SER A 72 -1.48 20.23 -16.52
CA SER A 72 -0.78 18.96 -16.42
C SER A 72 -1.18 18.26 -15.11
N GLY A 73 -1.76 17.06 -15.18
CA GLY A 73 -2.20 16.30 -14.01
C GLY A 73 -1.05 15.80 -13.10
N ALA A 74 0.20 15.88 -13.56
CA ALA A 74 1.35 15.29 -12.88
C ALA A 74 1.66 15.88 -11.48
N PRO A 75 1.64 17.21 -11.26
CA PRO A 75 1.82 17.79 -9.93
C PRO A 75 0.74 17.32 -8.95
N TYR A 76 -0.51 17.12 -9.43
CA TYR A 76 -1.62 16.67 -8.59
C TYR A 76 -1.38 15.28 -8.02
N LEU A 77 -0.93 14.35 -8.86
CA LEU A 77 -0.64 12.98 -8.43
C LEU A 77 0.50 12.96 -7.40
N LEU A 78 1.55 13.75 -7.64
CA LEU A 78 2.70 13.86 -6.76
C LEU A 78 2.32 14.45 -5.40
N TRP A 79 1.65 15.61 -5.38
CA TRP A 79 1.23 16.25 -4.13
C TRP A 79 0.20 15.42 -3.37
N THR A 80 -0.76 14.82 -4.08
CA THR A 80 -1.75 13.91 -3.44
C THR A 80 -1.05 12.75 -2.76
N TRP A 81 -0.04 12.15 -3.38
CA TRP A 81 0.71 11.07 -2.77
C TRP A 81 1.46 11.53 -1.51
N VAL A 82 2.17 12.66 -1.59
CA VAL A 82 2.92 13.25 -0.45
C VAL A 82 2.00 13.54 0.74
N PHE A 83 0.87 14.20 0.51
CA PHE A 83 -0.06 14.56 1.57
C PHE A 83 -0.86 13.35 2.09
N SER A 84 -1.20 12.41 1.22
CA SER A 84 -1.83 11.15 1.65
C SER A 84 -0.89 10.34 2.54
N ALA A 85 0.39 10.23 2.19
CA ALA A 85 1.39 9.56 3.02
C ALA A 85 1.53 10.25 4.40
N SER A 86 1.52 11.58 4.42
CA SER A 86 1.60 12.39 5.64
C SER A 86 0.37 12.20 6.54
N GLY A 87 -0.84 12.22 5.98
CA GLY A 87 -2.06 11.95 6.72
C GLY A 87 -2.18 10.49 7.19
N LEU A 88 -1.63 9.54 6.42
CA LEU A 88 -1.55 8.13 6.83
C LEU A 88 -0.63 7.95 8.05
N LYS A 89 0.51 8.65 8.09
CA LYS A 89 1.39 8.70 9.27
C LYS A 89 0.66 9.29 10.49
N THR A 90 -0.16 10.32 10.26
CA THR A 90 -1.00 10.93 11.30
C THR A 90 -2.06 9.95 11.82
N LEU A 91 -2.76 9.23 10.94
CA LEU A 91 -3.74 8.20 11.33
C LEU A 91 -3.09 7.03 12.09
N LYS A 92 -1.90 6.61 11.65
CA LYS A 92 -1.12 5.54 12.31
C LYS A 92 -0.71 5.94 13.73
N SER A 93 -0.16 7.13 13.91
CA SER A 93 0.26 7.61 15.24
C SER A 93 -0.90 7.77 16.22
N ARG A 94 -2.13 7.99 15.73
CA ARG A 94 -3.34 8.08 16.55
C ARG A 94 -4.05 6.74 16.80
N GLY A 95 -3.56 5.64 16.22
CA GLY A 95 -4.22 4.33 16.33
C GLY A 95 -5.58 4.24 15.62
N VAL A 96 -5.90 5.20 14.73
CA VAL A 96 -7.16 5.25 13.96
C VAL A 96 -6.99 4.60 12.58
N LEU A 97 -5.79 4.09 12.27
CA LEU A 97 -5.56 3.33 11.06
C LEU A 97 -5.86 1.86 11.33
N GLU A 98 -6.84 1.30 10.62
CA GLU A 98 -7.06 -0.15 10.63
C GLU A 98 -5.80 -0.79 10.09
N GLY A 99 -5.17 -1.59 10.94
CA GLY A 99 -3.93 -2.28 10.65
C GLY A 99 -4.02 -2.95 9.29
N PHE A 100 -2.99 -2.70 8.48
CA PHE A 100 -2.50 -3.62 7.47
C PHE A 100 -2.86 -5.04 7.94
N GLN A 101 -3.87 -5.66 7.31
CA GLN A 101 -3.96 -7.12 7.34
C GLN A 101 -2.52 -7.55 7.09
N VAL A 102 -1.96 -8.28 8.05
CA VAL A 102 -0.71 -8.98 7.85
C VAL A 102 -0.87 -9.62 6.49
N PHE A 103 -0.21 -9.05 5.49
CA PHE A 103 0.02 -9.79 4.28
C PHE A 103 1.00 -10.81 4.78
N ASP A 104 0.47 -11.95 5.21
CA ASP A 104 1.25 -13.14 5.44
C ASP A 104 2.06 -13.32 4.17
N TYR A 105 3.33 -12.97 4.25
CA TYR A 105 4.33 -13.14 3.20
C TYR A 105 4.46 -14.61 2.80
N THR A 106 3.83 -15.51 3.57
CA THR A 106 3.60 -16.91 3.24
C THR A 106 2.58 -17.16 2.12
N LYS A 107 1.95 -16.14 1.53
CA LYS A 107 1.02 -16.31 0.39
C LYS A 107 1.34 -15.41 -0.82
N THR A 108 2.62 -15.17 -1.11
CA THR A 108 3.07 -14.74 -2.46
C THR A 108 4.42 -15.38 -2.80
N SER A 109 4.46 -16.71 -2.75
CA SER A 109 5.44 -17.52 -3.48
C SER A 109 4.73 -18.71 -4.10
N THR A 110 3.66 -18.45 -4.85
CA THR A 110 3.12 -19.42 -5.82
C THR A 110 2.49 -18.63 -6.96
N SER A 111 3.33 -17.87 -7.68
CA SER A 111 3.01 -17.29 -9.00
C SER A 111 4.24 -16.70 -9.71
N GLN A 112 5.44 -16.71 -9.10
CA GLN A 112 6.67 -16.28 -9.76
C GLN A 112 7.82 -17.27 -9.51
N THR A 113 7.67 -18.48 -10.06
CA THR A 113 8.81 -19.30 -10.48
C THR A 113 8.44 -19.98 -11.79
N SER A 114 8.25 -19.16 -12.83
CA SER A 114 8.25 -19.62 -14.22
C SER A 114 8.62 -18.42 -15.07
N GLN A 115 9.91 -18.08 -15.11
CA GLN A 115 10.62 -17.57 -16.27
C GLN A 115 12.07 -17.22 -15.91
N VAL A 116 12.97 -17.58 -16.82
CA VAL A 116 14.43 -17.38 -16.85
C VAL A 116 15.21 -18.44 -16.06
N MET A 117 16.07 -19.30 -16.62
CA MET A 117 16.53 -19.58 -17.99
C MET A 117 17.32 -20.91 -17.95
N GLY A 118 17.42 -21.59 -19.09
CA GLY A 118 18.37 -22.68 -19.36
C GLY A 118 17.71 -23.82 -20.16
N SER A 119 17.46 -23.64 -21.47
CA SER A 119 18.37 -23.88 -22.60
C SER A 119 18.51 -25.36 -23.00
N ASP A 120 18.07 -25.62 -24.23
CA ASP A 120 18.45 -26.67 -25.18
C ASP A 120 17.74 -28.06 -25.18
N ILE A 121 16.76 -28.15 -26.10
CA ILE A 121 16.73 -29.06 -27.26
C ILE A 121 16.50 -30.58 -27.03
N SER A 122 15.29 -31.00 -27.42
CA SER A 122 14.94 -32.16 -28.29
C SER A 122 14.61 -33.56 -27.75
N LEU A 123 13.37 -33.97 -28.14
CA LEU A 123 12.91 -35.31 -28.58
C LEU A 123 12.78 -36.39 -27.49
N GLU A 124 11.85 -37.35 -27.48
CA GLU A 124 10.55 -37.63 -28.10
C GLU A 124 10.00 -38.84 -27.30
N ALA A 125 8.67 -38.98 -27.22
CA ALA A 125 7.91 -40.22 -27.12
C ALA A 125 8.26 -41.32 -26.08
N ASN A 126 7.30 -41.63 -25.19
CA ASN A 126 6.38 -42.79 -25.31
C ASN A 126 6.01 -43.46 -23.96
N ASP A 127 4.75 -43.93 -23.93
CA ASP A 127 4.17 -45.11 -23.28
C ASP A 127 4.07 -45.28 -21.73
N LYS A 128 2.82 -45.13 -21.26
CA LYS A 128 1.94 -46.14 -20.62
C LYS A 128 2.41 -46.94 -19.38
N THR A 129 1.50 -47.01 -18.39
CA THR A 129 1.06 -48.22 -17.63
C THR A 129 1.14 -48.15 -16.08
N GLU A 130 -0.06 -48.08 -15.45
CA GLU A 130 -0.61 -48.78 -14.26
C GLU A 130 -0.02 -48.71 -12.80
N THR A 131 -0.79 -48.03 -11.91
CA THR A 131 -1.32 -48.39 -10.54
C THR A 131 -0.37 -48.62 -9.31
N PRO A 132 -0.84 -48.61 -8.01
CA PRO A 132 -0.58 -47.65 -6.90
C PRO A 132 0.13 -48.32 -5.66
N PRO A 133 0.03 -47.90 -4.36
CA PRO A 133 -0.12 -46.59 -3.67
C PRO A 133 1.00 -46.31 -2.62
N VAL A 134 1.30 -45.05 -2.28
CA VAL A 134 1.98 -44.73 -1.00
C VAL A 134 1.28 -43.53 -0.35
N GLN A 135 0.70 -43.80 0.82
CA GLN A 135 0.00 -42.86 1.68
C GLN A 135 1.04 -42.01 2.41
N GLU A 136 1.05 -40.70 2.19
CA GLU A 136 1.85 -39.77 2.99
C GLU A 136 1.00 -39.35 4.20
N GLU A 137 1.29 -39.99 5.34
CA GLU A 137 0.62 -39.81 6.62
C GLU A 137 0.75 -38.35 7.09
N LYS A 138 -0.37 -37.62 7.06
CA LYS A 138 -0.45 -36.21 7.42
C LYS A 138 -0.13 -36.07 8.93
N PRO A 139 0.97 -35.39 9.33
CA PRO A 139 1.32 -35.31 10.74
C PRO A 139 0.25 -34.51 11.52
N PRO A 140 -0.06 -34.91 12.77
CA PRO A 140 -1.17 -34.35 13.52
C PRO A 140 -0.92 -32.88 13.82
N ILE A 141 -1.82 -32.03 13.32
CA ILE A 141 -1.87 -30.61 13.63
C ILE A 141 -2.20 -30.49 15.12
N ARG A 142 -1.27 -29.97 15.93
CA ARG A 142 -1.50 -29.70 17.35
C ARG A 142 -1.74 -28.21 17.56
N PHE A 143 -2.72 -27.88 18.39
CA PHE A 143 -3.04 -26.50 18.75
C PHE A 143 -2.54 -26.19 20.16
N CYS A 144 -2.08 -24.96 20.36
CA CYS A 144 -1.68 -24.47 21.68
C CYS A 144 -2.89 -24.43 22.63
N ARG A 145 -2.78 -25.11 23.77
CA ARG A 145 -3.85 -25.14 24.80
C ARG A 145 -4.15 -23.76 25.41
N LYS A 146 -3.24 -22.79 25.33
CA LYS A 146 -3.43 -21.43 25.89
C LYS A 146 -3.99 -20.42 24.90
N CYS A 147 -3.51 -20.39 23.66
CA CYS A 147 -3.87 -19.36 22.69
C CYS A 147 -4.56 -19.89 21.41
N GLY A 148 -4.73 -21.21 21.28
CA GLY A 148 -5.40 -21.84 20.14
C GLY A 148 -4.63 -21.80 18.83
N CYS A 149 -3.35 -21.43 18.82
CA CYS A 149 -2.57 -21.35 17.60
C CYS A 149 -1.97 -22.68 17.19
N GLU A 150 -1.90 -22.90 15.88
CA GLU A 150 -1.23 -24.05 15.28
C GLU A 150 0.23 -24.07 15.71
N LEU A 151 0.65 -25.19 16.29
CA LEU A 151 2.01 -25.41 16.73
C LEU A 151 2.78 -26.09 15.61
N ILE A 152 3.96 -25.55 15.33
CA ILE A 152 4.91 -26.15 14.40
C ILE A 152 5.48 -27.41 15.08
N ALA A 153 5.48 -28.54 14.38
CA ALA A 153 6.04 -29.79 14.88
C ALA A 153 7.52 -29.59 15.28
N GLY A 154 7.90 -30.04 16.47
CA GLY A 154 9.25 -29.89 17.01
C GLY A 154 9.51 -28.62 17.81
N SER A 155 8.59 -27.64 17.83
CA SER A 155 8.74 -26.45 18.69
C SER A 155 8.64 -26.81 20.18
N GLU A 156 9.52 -26.22 21.00
CA GLU A 156 9.49 -26.34 22.47
C GLU A 156 8.57 -25.29 23.11
N PHE A 157 8.33 -24.18 22.41
CA PHE A 157 7.51 -23.06 22.87
C PHE A 157 6.54 -22.61 21.78
N CYS A 158 5.36 -22.12 22.18
CA CYS A 158 4.41 -21.53 21.25
C CYS A 158 4.93 -20.19 20.72
N SER A 159 5.09 -20.07 19.40
CA SER A 159 5.58 -18.85 18.72
C SER A 159 4.72 -17.60 18.95
N LYS A 160 3.47 -17.77 19.43
CA LYS A 160 2.55 -16.63 19.66
C LYS A 160 2.42 -16.23 21.12
N CYS A 161 2.38 -17.19 22.04
CA CYS A 161 2.14 -16.91 23.46
C CYS A 161 3.35 -17.20 24.37
N GLY A 162 4.43 -17.77 23.83
CA GLY A 162 5.67 -18.08 24.55
C GLY A 162 5.56 -19.21 25.56
N VAL A 163 4.42 -19.92 25.63
CA VAL A 163 4.21 -20.99 26.61
C VAL A 163 4.93 -22.26 26.16
N PRO A 164 5.61 -22.98 27.08
CA PRO A 164 6.23 -24.25 26.76
C PRO A 164 5.18 -25.29 26.37
N ILE A 165 5.50 -26.08 25.35
CA ILE A 165 4.64 -27.13 24.84
C ILE A 165 4.98 -28.40 25.63
N VAL A 166 4.10 -28.77 26.56
CA VAL A 166 4.19 -30.05 27.26
C VAL A 166 3.84 -31.15 26.25
N LYS A 167 4.86 -31.89 25.81
CA LYS A 167 4.69 -33.12 25.02
C LYS A 167 4.31 -34.22 26.01
N GLU A 168 3.03 -34.60 26.01
CA GLU A 168 2.56 -35.85 26.65
C GLU A 168 3.11 -37.07 25.87
#